data_AF-A0A7R9W836-F1
#
_entry.id   AF-A0A7R9W836-F1
#
_cell.length_a   1.000
_cell.length_b   1.000
_cell.length_c   1.000
_cell.angle_alpha   90.00
_cell.angle_beta   90.00
_cell.angle_gamma   90.00
#
_symmetry.space_group_name_H-M   'P 1'
#
loop_
_entity.id
_entity.type
_entity.pdbx_description
1 polymer ?
#
loop_
_entity_poly.entity_id
_entity_poly.type
_entity_poly.pdbx_seq_one_letter_code
_entity_poly.pdbx_strand_id
1 'polypeptide(L)'
;GGPMLGPESDLLTAVGLLCNVAAESIICGFRASATSLSTRDSRSAKGKKYFSRRLVNVARINSSNELVSTDAVVYGIGSIVSPNCFADNVQWIGGPNVLLPIVNAARSASSMALALRLIRESVHRHPPNLEMLQAGGGYRMLGLLLRQKKIMDSSILDQCFAFAVHGFVPGSMKEQQDPHAWKQGGSAGAGLPSMWSFSDRWVFSDLDAMKYLLLNHQVWDLRGSGPDLPLRLLSFLNGLVAAHSAHAAFNSRRLHLLGIIRWTLHLMLEASELYTAGALAAEQQVGSISPDDKKQSRFSERGIDEAKSSLNVAALASGWLADPPSVATIAVGGDP
;
A
#
# COMPACT_ATOMS: atom_id res chain seq x y z
N GLY A 1 -40.82 4.78 17.41
CA GLY A 1 -39.64 5.17 16.61
C GLY A 1 -38.50 5.42 17.56
N GLY A 2 -37.56 4.48 17.64
CA GLY A 2 -36.32 4.68 18.40
C GLY A 2 -35.35 5.60 17.64
N PRO A 3 -34.37 6.20 18.33
CA PRO A 3 -33.39 7.08 17.70
C PRO A 3 -32.55 6.26 16.70
N MET A 4 -32.51 6.72 15.44
CA MET A 4 -31.58 6.17 14.46
C MET A 4 -30.15 6.41 14.92
N LEU A 5 -29.40 5.33 15.13
CA LEU A 5 -27.94 5.35 15.15
C LEU A 5 -27.47 5.84 13.77
N GLY A 6 -26.86 7.03 13.75
CA GLY A 6 -26.22 7.59 12.56
C GLY A 6 -24.96 6.79 12.17
N PRO A 7 -24.54 6.84 10.90
CA PRO A 7 -23.39 6.10 10.39
C PRO A 7 -22.10 6.87 10.66
N GLU A 8 -21.64 6.88 11.90
CA GLU A 8 -20.31 7.39 12.26
C GLU A 8 -19.57 6.26 12.98
N SER A 9 -19.34 5.16 12.25
CA SER A 9 -18.32 4.19 12.65
C SER A 9 -16.98 4.91 12.59
N ASP A 10 -16.41 5.17 13.76
CA ASP A 10 -15.13 5.85 13.98
C ASP A 10 -14.08 5.37 12.97
N LEU A 11 -13.78 6.22 11.97
CA LEU A 11 -12.99 5.86 10.78
C LEU A 11 -11.60 5.32 11.15
N LEU A 12 -11.06 5.73 12.30
CA LEU A 12 -9.78 5.25 12.80
C LEU A 12 -9.86 3.83 13.38
N THR A 13 -10.98 3.49 14.02
CA THR A 13 -11.26 2.14 14.53
C THR A 13 -11.47 1.17 13.35
N ALA A 14 -12.20 1.58 12.32
CA ALA A 14 -12.41 0.79 11.10
C ALA A 14 -11.10 0.53 10.31
N VAL A 15 -10.10 1.41 10.46
CA VAL A 15 -8.80 1.32 9.76
C VAL A 15 -7.73 0.64 10.64
N GLY A 16 -8.04 0.29 11.89
CA GLY A 16 -7.10 -0.38 12.80
C GLY A 16 -5.97 0.52 13.29
N LEU A 17 -6.19 1.85 13.32
CA LEU A 17 -5.19 2.86 13.65
C LEU A 17 -5.28 3.35 15.11
N LEU A 18 -5.91 2.58 16.00
CA LEU A 18 -5.96 2.93 17.43
C LEU A 18 -4.55 2.88 18.01
N CYS A 19 -3.94 4.05 18.16
CA CYS A 19 -2.73 4.21 18.95
C CYS A 19 -3.11 4.13 20.44
N ASN A 20 -2.47 3.23 21.20
CA ASN A 20 -2.44 3.36 22.65
C ASN A 20 -1.56 4.58 22.99
N VAL A 21 -2.22 5.67 23.33
CA VAL A 21 -1.57 6.92 23.70
C VAL A 21 -1.16 6.81 25.16
N ALA A 22 0.14 6.93 25.44
CA ALA A 22 0.64 6.97 26.81
C ALA A 22 0.03 8.16 27.56
N ALA A 23 -0.30 7.99 28.85
CA ALA A 23 -0.99 9.02 29.65
C ALA A 23 -0.22 10.36 29.75
N GLU A 24 1.08 10.33 29.47
CA GLU A 24 1.98 11.50 29.41
C GLU A 24 1.92 12.29 28.10
N SER A 25 1.25 11.77 27.06
CA SER A 25 1.08 12.46 25.79
C SER A 25 -0.11 13.42 25.83
N ILE A 26 0.14 14.72 25.64
CA ILE A 26 -0.91 15.73 25.53
C ILE A 26 -1.48 15.68 24.10
N ILE A 27 -2.59 14.95 23.93
CA ILE A 27 -3.36 14.98 22.69
C ILE A 27 -4.54 15.93 22.89
N CYS A 28 -4.48 17.09 22.26
CA CYS A 28 -5.59 18.03 22.24
C CYS A 28 -6.54 17.68 21.10
N GLY A 29 -7.76 17.27 21.44
CA GLY A 29 -8.84 17.06 20.49
C GLY A 29 -9.84 18.21 20.57
N PHE A 30 -10.38 18.62 19.43
CA PHE A 30 -11.58 19.45 19.43
C PHE A 30 -12.79 18.54 19.64
N ARG A 31 -13.51 18.74 20.74
CA ARG A 31 -14.84 18.13 20.86
C ARG A 31 -15.75 18.84 19.87
N ALA A 32 -16.37 18.11 18.95
CA ALA A 32 -17.45 18.63 18.11
C ALA A 32 -18.65 18.94 19.01
N SER A 33 -18.65 20.10 19.66
CA SER A 33 -19.79 20.55 20.45
C SER A 33 -20.78 21.25 19.53
N ALA A 34 -21.86 20.56 19.22
CA ALA A 34 -23.13 21.16 18.80
C ALA A 34 -23.73 21.91 20.00
N THR A 35 -23.14 23.04 20.40
CA THR A 35 -23.78 23.98 21.32
C THR A 35 -23.44 25.40 20.91
N SER A 36 -24.36 26.00 20.15
CA SER A 36 -24.49 27.45 20.07
C SER A 36 -25.01 27.96 21.41
N LEU A 37 -24.11 28.15 22.38
CA LEU A 37 -24.44 28.94 23.58
C LEU A 37 -24.55 30.40 23.15
N SER A 38 -25.76 30.77 22.74
CA SER A 38 -26.21 32.15 22.60
C SER A 38 -26.26 32.76 24.01
N THR A 39 -25.16 33.35 24.48
CA THR A 39 -25.24 34.33 25.57
C THR A 39 -25.99 35.55 25.04
N ARG A 40 -27.25 35.62 25.44
CA ARG A 40 -28.19 36.68 25.06
C ARG A 40 -27.93 37.90 25.92
N ASP A 41 -26.83 38.61 25.67
CA ASP A 41 -26.63 39.93 26.24
C ASP A 41 -27.51 40.92 25.47
N SER A 42 -28.57 41.32 26.15
CA SER A 42 -29.49 42.33 25.70
C SER A 42 -28.86 43.70 25.95
N ARG A 43 -28.82 44.52 24.90
CA ARG A 43 -28.43 45.95 24.88
C ARG A 43 -26.94 46.24 24.69
N SER A 44 -26.37 45.93 23.53
CA SER A 44 -25.35 46.81 22.93
C SER A 44 -25.17 46.55 21.44
N ALA A 45 -24.98 47.63 20.68
CA ALA A 45 -24.83 47.63 19.24
C ALA A 45 -23.52 46.93 18.80
N LYS A 46 -23.60 46.11 17.72
CA LYS A 46 -22.47 45.55 16.95
C LYS A 46 -21.34 44.89 17.78
N GLY A 47 -21.68 44.01 18.72
CA GLY A 47 -20.70 43.10 19.33
C GLY A 47 -20.34 41.96 18.37
N LYS A 48 -19.07 41.85 17.97
CA LYS A 48 -18.53 40.66 17.28
C LYS A 48 -18.76 39.44 18.18
N LYS A 49 -19.52 38.45 17.70
CA LYS A 49 -19.72 37.17 18.42
C LYS A 49 -18.40 36.39 18.41
N TYR A 50 -17.76 36.27 19.57
CA TYR A 50 -16.63 35.37 19.75
C TYR A 50 -17.17 33.97 20.03
N PHE A 51 -16.79 32.99 19.21
CA PHE A 51 -17.11 31.59 19.46
C PHE A 51 -15.98 30.98 20.31
N SER A 52 -16.23 30.74 21.59
CA SER A 52 -15.31 29.95 22.42
C SER A 52 -15.47 28.48 22.04
N ARG A 53 -14.42 27.85 21.51
CA ARG A 53 -14.36 26.39 21.37
C ARG A 53 -13.43 25.80 22.43
N ARG A 54 -13.86 24.68 23.03
CA ARG A 54 -13.16 24.01 24.12
C ARG A 54 -12.24 22.93 23.53
N LEU A 55 -10.95 23.04 23.81
CA LEU A 55 -9.99 21.98 23.57
C LEU A 55 -10.06 21.00 24.74
N VAL A 56 -10.17 19.71 24.43
CA VAL A 56 -10.22 18.64 25.41
C VAL A 56 -8.93 17.82 25.30
N ASN A 57 -8.31 17.52 26.42
CA ASN A 57 -7.22 16.55 26.46
C ASN A 57 -7.79 15.13 26.27
N VAL A 58 -7.55 14.51 25.12
CA VAL A 58 -8.08 13.18 24.75
C VAL A 58 -7.48 12.07 25.60
N ALA A 59 -6.23 12.23 26.08
CA ALA A 59 -5.62 11.29 27.02
C ALA A 59 -6.42 11.18 28.34
N ARG A 60 -7.29 12.17 28.63
CA ARG A 60 -8.19 12.19 29.77
C ARG A 60 -9.40 11.26 29.63
N ILE A 61 -9.87 10.97 28.41
CA ILE A 61 -11.08 10.16 28.18
C ILE A 61 -10.90 8.74 28.74
N ASN A 62 -9.65 8.25 28.78
CA ASN A 62 -9.32 6.92 29.32
C ASN A 62 -9.00 6.93 30.83
N SER A 63 -8.79 8.09 31.44
CA SER A 63 -8.52 8.22 32.88
C SER A 63 -9.77 8.74 33.59
N SER A 64 -10.38 7.94 34.45
CA SER A 64 -11.59 8.24 35.24
C SER A 64 -11.42 9.36 36.30
N ASN A 65 -10.55 10.34 36.07
CA ASN A 65 -10.26 11.44 36.98
C ASN A 65 -11.10 12.68 36.64
N GLU A 66 -12.20 12.85 37.37
CA GLU A 66 -13.14 13.98 37.23
C GLU A 66 -12.59 15.32 37.76
N LEU A 67 -11.57 15.32 38.63
CA LEU A 67 -11.26 16.47 39.50
C LEU A 67 -10.16 17.45 39.02
N VAL A 68 -9.42 17.18 37.94
CA VAL A 68 -8.38 18.11 37.44
C VAL A 68 -8.75 18.66 36.06
N SER A 69 -9.31 19.86 36.05
CA SER A 69 -9.71 20.60 34.84
C SER A 69 -8.51 21.28 34.20
N THR A 70 -8.10 20.81 33.02
CA THR A 70 -7.27 21.59 32.10
C THR A 70 -7.88 21.61 30.70
N ASP A 71 -9.16 21.98 30.63
CA ASP A 71 -9.78 22.35 29.36
C ASP A 71 -9.23 23.72 28.93
N ALA A 72 -8.50 23.77 27.82
CA ALA A 72 -8.06 25.04 27.25
C ALA A 72 -9.20 25.66 26.42
N VAL A 73 -9.46 26.95 26.61
CA VAL A 73 -10.41 27.71 25.80
C VAL A 73 -9.63 28.60 24.86
N VAL A 74 -9.84 28.44 23.55
CA VAL A 74 -9.20 29.30 22.55
C VAL A 74 -10.02 30.58 22.42
N TYR A 75 -9.40 31.72 22.72
CA TYR A 75 -9.94 33.06 22.51
C TYR A 75 -9.16 33.74 21.39
N GLY A 76 -9.85 34.33 20.40
CA GLY A 76 -9.21 35.06 19.32
C GLY A 76 -10.13 35.39 18.15
N ILE A 77 -9.64 36.22 17.22
CA ILE A 77 -10.27 36.49 15.93
C ILE A 77 -9.65 35.52 14.93
N GLY A 78 -10.27 34.35 14.76
CA GLY A 78 -9.85 33.32 13.82
C GLY A 78 -10.94 32.27 13.65
N SER A 79 -10.98 31.62 12.49
CA SER A 79 -11.88 30.48 12.27
C SER A 79 -11.16 29.22 12.74
N ILE A 80 -11.67 28.57 13.78
CA ILE A 80 -11.30 27.20 14.11
C ILE A 80 -12.13 26.31 13.19
N VAL A 81 -11.54 25.90 12.08
CA VAL A 81 -12.15 24.92 11.18
C VAL A 81 -11.91 23.55 11.80
N SER A 82 -13.00 22.81 12.06
CA SER A 82 -12.85 21.37 12.30
C SER A 82 -12.65 20.76 10.92
N PRO A 83 -11.48 20.19 10.60
CA PRO A 83 -11.34 19.42 9.37
C PRO A 83 -12.38 18.30 9.38
N ASN A 84 -13.04 18.08 8.23
CA ASN A 84 -14.13 17.12 8.12
C ASN A 84 -13.59 15.69 8.01
N CYS A 85 -12.33 15.53 7.58
CA CYS A 85 -11.67 14.24 7.47
C CYS A 85 -10.16 14.28 7.76
N PHE A 86 -9.55 13.11 7.86
CA PHE A 86 -8.09 12.95 8.03
C PHE A 86 -7.30 13.66 6.92
N ALA A 87 -7.75 13.56 5.66
CA ALA A 87 -7.08 14.18 4.52
C ALA A 87 -7.04 15.72 4.62
N ASP A 88 -8.13 16.35 5.10
CA ASP A 88 -8.16 17.80 5.33
C ASP A 88 -7.09 18.19 6.35
N ASN A 89 -7.01 17.48 7.49
CA ASN A 89 -6.00 17.74 8.53
C ASN A 89 -4.59 17.72 7.93
N VAL A 90 -4.29 16.69 7.13
CA VAL A 90 -2.99 16.53 6.47
C VAL A 90 -2.74 17.69 5.51
N GLN A 91 -3.74 18.12 4.74
CA GLN A 91 -3.62 19.28 3.86
C GLN A 91 -3.19 20.53 4.64
N TRP A 92 -3.86 20.83 5.76
CA TRP A 92 -3.62 22.03 6.56
C TRP A 92 -2.22 22.11 7.17
N ILE A 93 -1.60 20.97 7.48
CA ILE A 93 -0.26 20.92 8.07
C ILE A 93 0.88 20.88 7.04
N GLY A 94 0.56 20.93 5.73
CA GLY A 94 1.56 20.92 4.65
C GLY A 94 1.38 19.80 3.62
N GLY A 95 0.23 19.12 3.62
CA GLY A 95 -0.10 18.07 2.67
C GLY A 95 0.54 16.72 2.96
N PRO A 96 0.36 15.72 2.08
CA PRO A 96 0.80 14.34 2.31
C PRO A 96 2.32 14.20 2.47
N ASN A 97 3.10 15.18 1.98
CA ASN A 97 4.55 15.18 2.07
C ASN A 97 5.07 15.23 3.52
N VAL A 98 4.27 15.76 4.47
CA VAL A 98 4.62 15.75 5.90
C VAL A 98 4.71 14.35 6.50
N LEU A 99 4.15 13.35 5.82
CA LEU A 99 4.15 11.95 6.25
C LEU A 99 5.35 11.17 5.69
N LEU A 100 6.10 11.72 4.73
CA LEU A 100 7.30 11.06 4.16
C LEU A 100 8.37 10.69 5.20
N PRO A 101 8.61 11.48 6.28
CA PRO A 101 9.52 11.06 7.34
C PRO A 101 9.13 9.74 8.01
N ILE A 102 7.84 9.38 8.05
CA ILE A 102 7.37 8.11 8.62
C ILE A 102 7.80 6.93 7.73
N VAL A 103 7.72 7.09 6.40
CA VAL A 103 8.25 6.12 5.42
C VAL A 103 9.75 5.93 5.62
N ASN A 104 10.49 7.02 5.85
CA ASN A 104 11.91 6.92 6.16
C ASN A 104 12.19 6.34 7.56
N ALA A 105 11.29 6.47 8.52
CA ALA A 105 11.44 5.89 9.85
C ALA A 105 11.11 4.38 9.89
N ALA A 106 10.32 3.89 8.93
CA ALA A 106 9.92 2.49 8.85
C ALA A 106 11.16 1.58 8.72
N ARG A 107 11.21 0.56 9.59
CA ARG A 107 12.31 -0.42 9.69
C ARG A 107 11.92 -1.83 9.25
N SER A 108 10.63 -2.10 9.12
CA SER A 108 10.09 -3.40 8.71
C SER A 108 9.13 -3.21 7.54
N ALA A 109 8.91 -4.29 6.77
CA ALA A 109 7.98 -4.25 5.65
C ALA A 109 6.54 -3.95 6.09
N SER A 110 6.12 -4.48 7.24
CA SER A 110 4.82 -4.18 7.85
C SER A 110 4.65 -2.71 8.21
N SER A 111 5.66 -2.11 8.86
CA SER A 111 5.65 -0.68 9.20
C SER A 111 5.66 0.20 7.95
N MET A 112 6.40 -0.21 6.92
CA MET A 112 6.43 0.48 5.62
C MET A 112 5.06 0.43 4.93
N ALA A 113 4.42 -0.73 4.88
CA ALA A 113 3.09 -0.89 4.30
C ALA A 113 2.04 -0.03 5.04
N LEU A 114 2.11 0.05 6.37
CA LEU A 114 1.25 0.94 7.17
C LEU A 114 1.52 2.42 6.87
N ALA A 115 2.79 2.83 6.75
CA ALA A 115 3.14 4.21 6.40
C ALA A 115 2.61 4.60 5.00
N LEU A 116 2.76 3.71 4.01
CA LEU A 116 2.20 3.91 2.68
C LEU A 116 0.67 3.97 2.70
N ARG A 117 0.01 3.10 3.48
CA ARG A 117 -1.44 3.13 3.67
C ARG A 117 -1.88 4.48 4.24
N LEU A 118 -1.19 4.99 5.27
CA LEU A 118 -1.49 6.29 5.87
C LEU A 118 -1.41 7.42 4.85
N ILE A 119 -0.35 7.45 4.03
CA ILE A 119 -0.21 8.43 2.95
C ILE A 119 -1.33 8.28 1.93
N ARG A 120 -1.68 7.05 1.55
CA ARG A 120 -2.78 6.77 0.62
C ARG A 120 -4.12 7.29 1.16
N GLU A 121 -4.42 7.05 2.43
CA GLU A 121 -5.66 7.58 3.06
C GLU A 121 -5.68 9.11 3.07
N SER A 122 -4.52 9.78 3.17
CA SER A 122 -4.46 11.24 3.09
C SER A 122 -4.77 11.80 1.69
N VAL A 123 -4.62 11.00 0.63
CA VAL A 123 -4.96 11.41 -0.75
C VAL A 123 -6.28 10.81 -1.24
N HIS A 124 -6.86 9.87 -0.51
CA HIS A 124 -8.06 9.17 -0.94
C HIS A 124 -9.24 10.13 -1.06
N ARG A 125 -9.78 10.25 -2.29
CA ARG A 125 -10.87 11.18 -2.63
C ARG A 125 -10.60 12.63 -2.23
N HIS A 126 -9.32 13.03 -2.18
CA HIS A 126 -8.90 14.35 -1.76
C HIS A 126 -7.98 15.01 -2.80
N PRO A 127 -8.55 15.64 -3.85
CA PRO A 127 -7.81 16.15 -5.01
C PRO A 127 -6.63 17.07 -4.69
N PRO A 128 -6.72 18.03 -3.73
CA PRO A 128 -5.58 18.89 -3.41
C PRO A 128 -4.36 18.11 -2.92
N ASN A 129 -4.56 17.09 -2.07
CA ASN A 129 -3.46 16.28 -1.56
C ASN A 129 -2.89 15.38 -2.66
N LEU A 130 -3.76 14.85 -3.52
CA LEU A 130 -3.34 14.07 -4.68
C LEU A 130 -2.46 14.90 -5.63
N GLU A 131 -2.87 16.14 -5.94
CA GLU A 131 -2.11 17.06 -6.77
C GLU A 131 -0.75 17.39 -6.12
N MET A 132 -0.70 17.60 -4.81
CA MET A 132 0.57 17.80 -4.09
C MET A 132 1.49 16.58 -4.18
N LEU A 133 0.96 15.35 -4.23
CA LEU A 133 1.76 14.13 -4.36
C LEU A 133 2.25 13.93 -5.81
N GLN A 134 1.43 14.29 -6.81
CA GLN A 134 1.74 14.23 -8.24
C GLN A 134 2.70 15.36 -8.65
N ALA A 135 2.23 16.60 -8.62
CA ALA A 135 2.96 17.79 -9.08
C ALA A 135 4.11 18.18 -8.14
N GLY A 136 3.93 17.95 -6.83
CA GLY A 136 4.98 18.20 -5.83
C GLY A 136 6.10 17.16 -5.80
N GLY A 137 6.07 16.16 -6.70
CA GLY A 137 7.10 15.13 -6.79
C GLY A 137 7.09 14.13 -5.62
N GLY A 138 5.99 14.05 -4.87
CA GLY A 138 5.84 13.15 -3.74
C GLY A 138 5.97 11.67 -4.12
N TYR A 139 5.37 11.24 -5.24
CA TYR A 139 5.56 9.87 -5.76
C TYR A 139 7.01 9.56 -6.12
N ARG A 140 7.73 10.53 -6.69
CA ARG A 140 9.16 10.36 -6.99
C ARG A 140 9.97 10.19 -5.71
N MET A 141 9.66 10.98 -4.67
CA MET A 141 10.31 10.85 -3.37
C MET A 141 10.01 9.51 -2.70
N LEU A 142 8.76 9.05 -2.75
CA LEU A 142 8.37 7.72 -2.27
C LEU A 142 9.17 6.62 -2.97
N GLY A 143 9.28 6.66 -4.30
CA GLY A 143 10.09 5.70 -5.05
C GLY A 143 11.57 5.70 -4.60
N LEU A 144 12.16 6.88 -4.38
CA LEU A 144 13.54 6.98 -3.87
C LEU A 144 13.71 6.40 -2.47
N LEU A 145 12.76 6.68 -1.55
CA LEU A 145 12.79 6.14 -0.19
C LEU A 145 12.63 4.62 -0.19
N LEU A 146 11.68 4.09 -0.97
CA LEU A 146 11.46 2.65 -1.11
C LEU A 146 12.72 1.95 -1.65
N ARG A 147 13.34 2.53 -2.69
CA ARG A 147 14.62 2.05 -3.23
C ARG A 147 15.72 2.01 -2.16
N GLN A 148 15.88 3.10 -1.40
CA GLN A 148 16.93 3.21 -0.39
C GLN A 148 16.76 2.15 0.70
N LYS A 149 15.51 1.83 1.07
CA LYS A 149 15.20 0.93 2.17
C LYS A 149 15.43 -0.55 1.85
N LYS A 150 15.25 -0.97 0.60
CA LYS A 150 15.43 -2.38 0.17
C LYS A 150 14.64 -3.41 1.00
N ILE A 151 13.49 -3.03 1.55
CA ILE A 151 12.61 -3.90 2.34
C ILE A 151 11.35 -4.30 1.57
N MET A 152 11.43 -4.31 0.24
CA MET A 152 10.27 -4.51 -0.64
C MET A 152 9.71 -5.93 -0.52
N ASP A 153 8.41 -6.03 -0.23
CA ASP A 153 7.68 -7.28 -0.19
C ASP A 153 6.33 -7.15 -0.91
N SER A 154 5.58 -8.25 -0.93
CA SER A 154 4.23 -8.28 -1.51
C SER A 154 3.28 -7.27 -0.87
N SER A 155 3.39 -7.00 0.43
CA SER A 155 2.48 -6.09 1.12
C SER A 155 2.72 -4.63 0.76
N ILE A 156 3.98 -4.22 0.62
CA ILE A 156 4.36 -2.89 0.17
C ILE A 156 3.97 -2.71 -1.29
N LEU A 157 4.17 -3.74 -2.12
CA LEU A 157 3.78 -3.72 -3.53
C LEU A 157 2.27 -3.53 -3.69
N ASP A 158 1.46 -4.23 -2.88
CA ASP A 158 0.00 -4.03 -2.84
C ASP A 158 -0.36 -2.57 -2.53
N GLN A 159 0.30 -1.96 -1.55
CA GLN A 159 0.06 -0.54 -1.22
C GLN A 159 0.45 0.39 -2.37
N CYS A 160 1.58 0.13 -3.03
CA CYS A 160 1.99 0.87 -4.23
C CYS A 160 0.95 0.73 -5.35
N PHE A 161 0.40 -0.47 -5.53
CA PHE A 161 -0.65 -0.74 -6.51
C PHE A 161 -1.94 0.03 -6.20
N ALA A 162 -2.31 0.11 -4.92
CA ALA A 162 -3.48 0.84 -4.48
C ALA A 162 -3.39 2.37 -4.66
N PHE A 163 -2.20 2.95 -4.81
CA PHE A 163 -2.08 4.36 -5.24
C PHE A 163 -2.47 4.55 -6.71
N ALA A 164 -2.10 3.59 -7.57
CA ALA A 164 -2.32 3.67 -9.00
C ALA A 164 -3.75 3.29 -9.42
N VAL A 165 -4.37 2.35 -8.69
CA VAL A 165 -5.60 1.67 -9.12
C VAL A 165 -6.72 1.84 -8.10
N HIS A 166 -7.79 2.52 -8.52
CA HIS A 166 -9.01 2.62 -7.75
C HIS A 166 -9.76 1.27 -7.75
N GLY A 167 -10.35 0.90 -6.61
CA GLY A 167 -11.10 -0.35 -6.45
C GLY A 167 -10.24 -1.54 -6.03
N PHE A 168 -8.91 -1.38 -6.02
CA PHE A 168 -8.01 -2.37 -5.45
C PHE A 168 -7.90 -2.22 -3.92
N VAL A 169 -7.98 -3.33 -3.20
CA VAL A 169 -7.85 -3.37 -1.73
C VAL A 169 -6.67 -4.27 -1.37
N PRO A 170 -5.56 -3.72 -0.84
CA PRO A 170 -4.42 -4.51 -0.39
C PRO A 170 -4.81 -5.62 0.59
N GLY A 171 -4.21 -6.79 0.44
CA GLY A 171 -4.50 -7.96 1.27
C GLY A 171 -5.65 -8.84 0.79
N SER A 172 -6.53 -8.36 -0.11
CA SER A 172 -7.68 -9.16 -0.59
C SER A 172 -7.26 -10.43 -1.35
N MET A 173 -6.06 -10.44 -1.94
CA MET A 173 -5.54 -11.62 -2.66
C MET A 173 -5.06 -12.74 -1.73
N LYS A 174 -4.69 -12.44 -0.47
CA LYS A 174 -4.18 -13.46 0.46
C LYS A 174 -5.29 -14.34 1.03
N GLU A 175 -6.48 -13.78 1.26
CA GLU A 175 -7.65 -14.54 1.74
C GLU A 175 -8.15 -15.59 0.75
N GLN A 176 -7.85 -15.44 -0.55
CA GLN A 176 -8.26 -16.40 -1.57
C GLN A 176 -7.30 -17.57 -1.78
N GLN A 177 -6.08 -17.49 -1.23
CA GLN A 177 -5.11 -18.59 -1.34
C GLN A 177 -5.35 -19.69 -0.30
N ASP A 178 -6.31 -19.53 0.62
CA ASP A 178 -6.57 -20.52 1.66
C ASP A 178 -7.29 -21.75 1.06
N PRO A 179 -6.59 -22.89 0.88
CA PRO A 179 -7.09 -24.05 0.14
C PRO A 179 -8.10 -24.86 0.96
N HIS A 180 -8.69 -24.29 2.01
CA HIS A 180 -9.79 -24.88 2.75
C HIS A 180 -11.13 -24.16 2.52
N ALA A 181 -11.11 -22.92 2.02
CA ALA A 181 -12.33 -22.13 1.78
C ALA A 181 -13.16 -22.59 0.57
N TRP A 182 -12.55 -23.27 -0.41
CA TRP A 182 -13.21 -23.72 -1.64
C TRP A 182 -14.13 -24.94 -1.46
N LYS A 183 -14.09 -25.65 -0.33
CA LYS A 183 -14.87 -26.90 -0.14
C LYS A 183 -16.38 -26.71 0.09
N GLN A 184 -16.90 -25.48 0.17
CA GLN A 184 -18.34 -25.24 0.42
C GLN A 184 -19.14 -24.67 -0.77
N GLY A 185 -18.51 -24.40 -1.92
CA GLY A 185 -19.20 -23.90 -3.12
C GLY A 185 -19.35 -24.97 -4.20
N GLY A 186 -20.35 -25.85 -4.09
CA GLY A 186 -20.67 -26.82 -5.13
C GLY A 186 -21.22 -26.16 -6.39
N SER A 187 -20.37 -25.86 -7.37
CA SER A 187 -20.79 -25.64 -8.75
C SER A 187 -19.70 -26.08 -9.72
N ALA A 188 -19.96 -27.21 -10.39
CA ALA A 188 -19.08 -27.86 -11.36
C ALA A 188 -19.10 -27.16 -12.72
N GLY A 189 -18.75 -25.87 -12.75
CA GLY A 189 -18.47 -25.15 -13.98
C GLY A 189 -16.96 -24.93 -14.10
N ALA A 190 -16.36 -25.32 -15.24
CA ALA A 190 -14.97 -25.07 -15.60
C ALA A 190 -14.70 -23.57 -15.83
N GLY A 191 -14.89 -22.77 -14.78
CA GLY A 191 -14.62 -21.34 -14.76
C GLY A 191 -13.17 -21.08 -14.36
N LEU A 192 -12.57 -20.07 -14.98
CA LEU A 192 -11.25 -19.52 -14.64
C LEU A 192 -11.08 -19.33 -13.12
N PRO A 193 -9.84 -19.34 -12.61
CA PRO A 193 -9.56 -19.15 -11.19
C PRO A 193 -10.29 -17.93 -10.62
N SER A 194 -11.13 -18.14 -9.60
CA SER A 194 -11.94 -17.14 -8.87
C SER A 194 -11.14 -15.95 -8.29
N MET A 195 -9.81 -16.03 -8.36
CA MET A 195 -8.83 -15.07 -7.86
C MET A 195 -8.99 -13.66 -8.43
N TRP A 196 -9.73 -13.51 -9.54
CA TRP A 196 -9.90 -12.24 -10.26
C TRP A 196 -11.34 -11.74 -10.31
N SER A 197 -12.26 -12.32 -9.53
CA SER A 197 -13.65 -11.84 -9.48
C SER A 197 -13.77 -10.38 -9.02
N PHE A 198 -12.74 -9.82 -8.38
CA PHE A 198 -12.70 -8.42 -7.96
C PHE A 198 -12.11 -7.45 -8.99
N SER A 199 -11.45 -7.95 -10.05
CA SER A 199 -10.81 -7.08 -11.05
C SER A 199 -11.82 -6.29 -11.89
N ASP A 200 -13.10 -6.65 -11.86
CA ASP A 200 -14.18 -5.95 -12.57
C ASP A 200 -14.34 -4.50 -12.13
N ARG A 201 -13.88 -4.18 -10.91
CA ARG A 201 -13.96 -2.83 -10.33
C ARG A 201 -12.66 -2.05 -10.40
N TRP A 202 -11.61 -2.63 -10.97
CA TRP A 202 -10.30 -1.98 -11.01
C TRP A 202 -10.24 -0.93 -12.11
N VAL A 203 -10.01 0.32 -11.70
CA VAL A 203 -9.87 1.46 -12.60
C VAL A 203 -8.48 2.04 -12.43
N PHE A 204 -7.71 2.06 -13.51
CA PHE A 204 -6.39 2.66 -13.51
C PHE A 204 -6.50 4.19 -13.45
N SER A 205 -6.34 4.76 -12.25
CA SER A 205 -6.61 6.18 -11.97
C SER A 205 -5.38 7.07 -12.05
N ASP A 206 -4.22 6.65 -11.52
CA ASP A 206 -3.07 7.55 -11.32
C ASP A 206 -1.82 7.09 -12.10
N LEU A 207 -1.49 7.84 -13.17
CA LEU A 207 -0.36 7.56 -14.05
C LEU A 207 1.00 7.77 -13.36
N ASP A 208 1.11 8.78 -12.48
CA ASP A 208 2.37 9.09 -11.81
C ASP A 208 2.69 8.03 -10.75
N ALA A 209 1.67 7.60 -9.98
CA ALA A 209 1.83 6.48 -9.06
C ALA A 209 2.31 5.22 -9.80
N MET A 210 1.67 4.87 -10.92
CA MET A 210 2.07 3.72 -11.72
C MET A 210 3.49 3.86 -12.26
N LYS A 211 3.85 5.02 -12.79
CA LYS A 211 5.17 5.28 -13.35
C LYS A 211 6.29 5.21 -12.29
N TYR A 212 6.12 5.90 -11.17
CA TYR A 212 7.20 6.10 -10.20
C TYR A 212 7.27 5.00 -9.14
N LEU A 213 6.12 4.46 -8.74
CA LEU A 213 6.08 3.40 -7.74
C LEU A 213 6.14 2.03 -8.41
N LEU A 214 5.36 1.79 -9.47
CA LEU A 214 5.18 0.43 -10.01
C LEU A 214 6.10 0.03 -11.17
N LEU A 215 6.27 0.93 -12.12
CA LEU A 215 7.04 0.70 -13.33
C LEU A 215 8.46 1.22 -13.21
N ASN A 216 8.97 1.46 -12.00
CA ASN A 216 10.34 1.88 -11.82
C ASN A 216 11.17 0.72 -11.26
N HIS A 217 11.80 -0.06 -12.15
CA HIS A 217 12.65 -1.22 -11.76
C HIS A 217 13.74 -0.86 -10.75
N GLN A 218 14.17 0.40 -10.68
CA GLN A 218 15.16 0.81 -9.70
C GLN A 218 14.61 0.85 -8.27
N VAL A 219 13.28 0.93 -8.11
CA VAL A 219 12.61 0.89 -6.80
C VAL A 219 12.53 -0.55 -6.27
N TRP A 220 12.51 -1.52 -7.17
CA TRP A 220 12.36 -2.92 -6.85
C TRP A 220 13.73 -3.59 -6.84
N ASP A 221 14.19 -4.01 -5.67
CA ASP A 221 15.31 -4.96 -5.60
C ASP A 221 14.78 -6.36 -5.96
N LEU A 222 14.40 -6.57 -7.24
CA LEU A 222 13.76 -7.80 -7.72
C LEU A 222 14.63 -9.02 -7.42
N ARG A 223 15.95 -8.85 -7.43
CA ARG A 223 16.92 -9.90 -7.12
C ARG A 223 16.91 -10.30 -5.65
N GLY A 224 16.71 -9.34 -4.73
CA GLY A 224 16.58 -9.61 -3.30
C GLY A 224 15.22 -10.19 -2.92
N SER A 225 14.15 -9.79 -3.61
CA SER A 225 12.78 -10.24 -3.32
C SER A 225 12.40 -11.57 -3.99
N GLY A 226 13.17 -12.04 -4.96
CA GLY A 226 12.90 -13.27 -5.71
C GLY A 226 11.80 -13.12 -6.78
N PRO A 227 11.43 -14.21 -7.46
CA PRO A 227 10.54 -14.20 -8.62
C PRO A 227 9.08 -13.86 -8.29
N ASP A 228 8.67 -13.98 -7.03
CA ASP A 228 7.31 -13.70 -6.57
C ASP A 228 6.89 -12.25 -6.83
N LEU A 229 7.82 -11.30 -6.70
CA LEU A 229 7.53 -9.88 -6.86
C LEU A 229 7.26 -9.51 -8.34
N PRO A 230 8.11 -9.88 -9.32
CA PRO A 230 7.78 -9.77 -10.74
C PRO A 230 6.46 -10.44 -11.12
N LEU A 231 6.19 -11.65 -10.60
CA LEU A 231 4.94 -12.35 -10.91
C LEU A 231 3.71 -11.64 -10.35
N ARG A 232 3.81 -11.10 -9.14
CA ARG A 232 2.73 -10.31 -8.54
C ARG A 232 2.46 -9.04 -9.35
N LEU A 233 3.51 -8.37 -9.85
CA LEU A 233 3.37 -7.25 -10.78
C LEU A 233 2.68 -7.66 -12.08
N LEU A 234 3.11 -8.76 -12.71
CA LEU A 234 2.49 -9.27 -13.92
C LEU A 234 1.03 -9.63 -13.69
N SER A 235 0.71 -10.21 -12.54
CA SER A 235 -0.66 -10.45 -12.11
C SER A 235 -1.43 -9.12 -12.05
N PHE A 236 -0.96 -8.11 -11.34
CA PHE A 236 -1.65 -6.81 -11.31
C PHE A 236 -1.94 -6.22 -12.70
N LEU A 237 -0.97 -6.30 -13.61
CA LEU A 237 -1.15 -5.84 -14.99
C LEU A 237 -2.21 -6.66 -15.73
N ASN A 238 -2.19 -7.99 -15.60
CA ASN A 238 -3.19 -8.85 -16.22
C ASN A 238 -4.60 -8.60 -15.67
N GLY A 239 -4.75 -8.30 -14.38
CA GLY A 239 -6.06 -7.98 -13.80
C GLY A 239 -6.66 -6.70 -14.32
N LEU A 240 -5.83 -5.69 -14.59
CA LEU A 240 -6.27 -4.43 -15.17
C LEU A 240 -6.84 -4.59 -16.59
N VAL A 241 -6.39 -5.60 -17.33
CA VAL A 241 -6.78 -5.84 -18.73
C VAL A 241 -7.54 -7.15 -18.91
N ALA A 242 -8.01 -7.75 -17.81
CA ALA A 242 -8.74 -9.00 -17.84
C ALA A 242 -9.99 -8.89 -18.72
N ALA A 243 -10.29 -9.94 -19.49
CA ALA A 243 -11.37 -9.92 -20.47
C ALA A 243 -12.76 -9.64 -19.86
N HIS A 244 -12.98 -10.05 -18.60
CA HIS A 244 -14.23 -9.80 -17.87
C HIS A 244 -14.30 -8.39 -17.23
N SER A 245 -13.19 -7.65 -17.19
CA SER A 245 -13.17 -6.33 -16.57
C SER A 245 -13.92 -5.30 -17.41
N ALA A 246 -14.91 -4.65 -16.78
CA ALA A 246 -15.68 -3.56 -17.40
C ALA A 246 -14.79 -2.37 -17.84
N HIS A 247 -13.58 -2.25 -17.30
CA HIS A 247 -12.65 -1.16 -17.56
C HIS A 247 -11.43 -1.58 -18.39
N ALA A 248 -11.40 -2.80 -18.95
CA ALA A 248 -10.25 -3.35 -19.65
C ALA A 248 -9.74 -2.46 -20.80
N ALA A 249 -10.64 -1.93 -21.64
CA ALA A 249 -10.27 -1.06 -22.76
C ALA A 249 -9.69 0.29 -22.28
N PHE A 250 -10.28 0.88 -21.23
CA PHE A 250 -9.81 2.12 -20.63
C PHE A 250 -8.44 1.95 -19.98
N ASN A 251 -8.28 0.90 -19.18
CA ASN A 251 -7.03 0.55 -18.51
C ASN A 251 -5.93 0.26 -19.53
N SER A 252 -6.22 -0.56 -20.55
CA SER A 252 -5.30 -0.87 -21.65
C SER A 252 -4.76 0.39 -22.35
N ARG A 253 -5.64 1.35 -22.66
CA ARG A 253 -5.21 2.61 -23.29
C ARG A 253 -4.26 3.41 -22.39
N ARG A 254 -4.54 3.51 -21.10
CA ARG A 254 -3.68 4.24 -20.14
C ARG A 254 -2.35 3.53 -19.90
N LEU A 255 -2.37 2.19 -19.80
CA LEU A 255 -1.15 1.39 -19.69
C LEU A 255 -0.30 1.53 -20.96
N HIS A 256 -0.92 1.56 -22.15
CA HIS A 256 -0.21 1.80 -23.40
C HIS A 256 0.53 3.15 -23.41
N LEU A 257 -0.06 4.22 -22.87
CA LEU A 257 0.60 5.53 -22.73
C LEU A 257 1.85 5.50 -21.84
N LEU A 258 1.94 4.54 -20.92
CA LEU A 258 3.12 4.33 -20.09
C LEU A 258 4.17 3.40 -20.74
N GLY A 259 3.91 2.93 -21.96
CA GLY A 259 4.77 1.97 -22.64
C GLY A 259 4.77 0.60 -21.96
N ILE A 260 3.61 0.18 -21.44
CA ILE A 260 3.51 -1.04 -20.61
C ILE A 260 4.09 -2.28 -21.28
N ILE A 261 3.99 -2.41 -22.60
CA ILE A 261 4.47 -3.59 -23.35
C ILE A 261 5.95 -3.83 -23.07
N ARG A 262 6.76 -2.76 -23.12
CA ARG A 262 8.20 -2.84 -22.83
C ARG A 262 8.43 -3.29 -21.39
N TRP A 263 7.64 -2.78 -20.45
CA TRP A 263 7.75 -3.13 -19.04
C TRP A 263 7.35 -4.58 -18.76
N THR A 264 6.24 -5.03 -19.32
CA THR A 264 5.78 -6.42 -19.18
C THR A 264 6.82 -7.39 -19.73
N LEU A 265 7.37 -7.14 -20.92
CA LEU A 265 8.44 -7.97 -21.49
C LEU A 265 9.68 -8.01 -20.59
N HIS A 266 10.08 -6.85 -20.06
CA HIS A 266 11.22 -6.78 -19.14
C HIS A 266 10.97 -7.57 -17.85
N LEU A 267 9.77 -7.44 -17.26
CA LEU A 267 9.37 -8.21 -16.07
C LEU A 267 9.33 -9.72 -16.34
N MET A 268 8.86 -10.15 -17.51
CA MET A 268 8.84 -11.55 -17.91
C MET A 268 10.26 -12.12 -18.04
N LEU A 269 11.17 -11.36 -18.67
CA LEU A 269 12.57 -11.75 -18.78
C LEU A 269 13.24 -11.84 -17.40
N GLU A 270 13.09 -10.82 -16.55
CA GLU A 270 13.67 -10.82 -15.21
C GLU A 270 13.10 -11.97 -14.36
N ALA A 271 11.79 -12.24 -14.43
CA ALA A 271 11.17 -13.36 -13.75
C ALA A 271 11.79 -14.70 -14.21
N SER A 272 11.99 -14.88 -15.53
CA SER A 272 12.61 -16.10 -16.07
C SER A 272 14.06 -16.27 -15.62
N GLU A 273 14.85 -15.19 -15.57
CA GLU A 273 16.21 -15.21 -15.06
C GLU A 273 16.24 -15.57 -13.58
N LEU A 274 15.34 -15.02 -12.77
CA LEU A 274 15.23 -15.37 -11.35
C LEU A 274 14.86 -16.84 -11.19
N TYR A 275 13.85 -17.36 -11.89
CA TYR A 275 13.49 -18.78 -11.81
C TYR A 275 14.63 -19.73 -12.17
N THR A 276 15.35 -19.44 -13.26
CA THR A 276 16.49 -20.26 -13.66
C THR A 276 17.61 -20.24 -12.62
N ALA A 277 17.91 -19.08 -12.02
CA ALA A 277 18.88 -18.98 -10.92
C ALA A 277 18.42 -19.73 -9.66
N GLY A 278 17.14 -19.63 -9.31
CA GLY A 278 16.54 -20.35 -8.18
C GLY A 278 16.59 -21.87 -8.35
N ALA A 279 16.31 -22.38 -9.56
CA ALA A 279 16.40 -23.80 -9.89
C ALA A 279 17.85 -24.32 -9.79
N LEU A 280 18.83 -23.58 -10.33
CA LEU A 280 20.25 -23.94 -10.22
C LEU A 280 20.75 -23.92 -8.77
N ALA A 281 20.30 -22.95 -7.98
CA ALA A 281 20.60 -22.90 -6.54
C ALA A 281 20.02 -24.12 -5.80
N ALA A 282 18.82 -24.58 -6.17
CA ALA A 282 18.21 -25.78 -5.60
C ALA A 282 19.03 -27.05 -5.89
N GLU A 283 19.45 -27.23 -7.14
CA GLU A 283 20.27 -28.38 -7.56
C GLU A 283 21.62 -28.44 -6.80
N GLN A 284 22.26 -27.29 -6.60
CA GLN A 284 23.53 -27.20 -5.86
C GLN A 284 23.37 -27.59 -4.39
N GLN A 285 22.24 -27.24 -3.75
CA GLN A 285 21.96 -27.67 -2.38
C GLN A 285 21.79 -29.18 -2.26
N VAL A 286 21.11 -29.80 -3.23
CA VAL A 286 20.90 -31.25 -3.24
C VAL A 286 22.21 -32.00 -3.50
N GLY A 287 23.06 -31.50 -4.41
CA GLY A 287 24.36 -32.10 -4.74
C GLY A 287 25.43 -32.01 -3.63
N SER A 288 25.36 -31.00 -2.76
CA SER A 288 26.34 -30.79 -1.69
C SER A 288 26.28 -31.80 -0.54
N ILE A 289 25.29 -32.69 -0.50
CA ILE A 289 25.06 -33.63 0.61
C ILE A 289 25.77 -34.98 0.39
N SER A 290 26.41 -35.23 -0.77
CA SER A 290 27.17 -36.46 -1.01
C SER A 290 28.66 -36.28 -0.69
N PRO A 291 29.21 -36.90 0.39
CA PRO A 291 30.60 -36.70 0.81
C PRO A 291 31.66 -37.44 -0.03
N ASP A 292 31.30 -38.27 -1.01
CA ASP A 292 32.23 -39.25 -1.60
C ASP A 292 32.89 -38.89 -2.96
N ASP A 293 32.44 -37.86 -3.69
CA ASP A 293 32.98 -37.58 -5.04
C ASP A 293 33.88 -36.32 -5.09
N LYS A 294 35.09 -36.40 -4.52
CA LYS A 294 36.06 -35.30 -4.48
C LYS A 294 37.12 -35.28 -5.60
N LYS A 295 36.97 -36.06 -6.68
CA LYS A 295 37.99 -36.12 -7.73
C LYS A 295 37.40 -36.19 -9.12
N GLN A 296 37.19 -35.02 -9.75
CA GLN A 296 37.42 -34.73 -11.17
C GLN A 296 36.40 -33.70 -11.67
N SER A 297 36.80 -32.44 -11.74
CA SER A 297 36.34 -31.53 -12.80
C SER A 297 37.14 -30.23 -12.69
N ARG A 298 38.26 -30.17 -13.42
CA ARG A 298 39.00 -28.93 -13.70
C ARG A 298 38.87 -28.65 -15.18
N PHE A 299 37.68 -28.28 -15.64
CA PHE A 299 37.53 -27.73 -16.98
C PHE A 299 36.19 -27.00 -17.11
N SER A 300 36.18 -25.67 -17.04
CA SER A 300 35.46 -24.80 -17.99
C SER A 300 35.44 -23.31 -17.59
N GLU A 301 35.48 -22.49 -18.65
CA GLU A 301 34.83 -21.18 -18.87
C GLU A 301 34.86 -20.10 -17.78
N ARG A 302 35.75 -19.12 -17.96
CA ARG A 302 36.03 -18.07 -16.97
C ARG A 302 35.39 -16.70 -17.29
N GLY A 303 34.31 -16.63 -18.08
CA GLY A 303 33.84 -15.36 -18.65
C GLY A 303 32.38 -14.96 -18.41
N ILE A 304 31.45 -15.94 -18.36
CA ILE A 304 30.01 -15.68 -18.22
C ILE A 304 29.51 -16.01 -16.79
N ASP A 305 30.39 -16.57 -15.97
CA ASP A 305 30.03 -17.16 -14.69
C ASP A 305 29.94 -16.16 -13.54
N GLU A 306 30.56 -14.98 -13.60
CA GLU A 306 30.53 -14.04 -12.45
C GLU A 306 29.14 -13.45 -12.20
N ALA A 307 28.41 -13.06 -13.25
CA ALA A 307 27.06 -12.51 -13.11
C ALA A 307 26.06 -13.60 -12.65
N LYS A 308 26.15 -14.81 -13.23
CA LYS A 308 25.32 -15.96 -12.86
C LYS A 308 25.64 -16.45 -11.45
N SER A 309 26.92 -16.46 -11.07
CA SER A 309 27.37 -16.76 -9.71
C SER A 309 26.78 -15.79 -8.70
N SER A 310 26.76 -14.48 -9.00
CA SER A 310 26.16 -13.49 -8.09
C SER A 310 24.65 -13.69 -7.87
N LEU A 311 23.90 -14.08 -8.91
CA LEU A 311 22.46 -14.35 -8.81
C LEU A 311 22.18 -15.64 -8.03
N ASN A 312 22.96 -16.70 -8.26
CA ASN A 312 22.82 -17.97 -7.55
C ASN A 312 23.16 -17.79 -6.06
N VAL A 313 24.19 -17.01 -5.74
CA VAL A 313 24.54 -16.65 -4.35
C VAL A 313 23.41 -15.84 -3.71
N ALA A 314 22.80 -14.91 -4.45
CA ALA A 314 21.64 -14.17 -3.95
C ALA A 314 20.46 -15.13 -3.67
N ALA A 315 20.08 -15.99 -4.63
CA ALA A 315 19.00 -16.96 -4.45
C ALA A 315 19.20 -17.84 -3.21
N LEU A 316 20.42 -18.37 -3.00
CA LEU A 316 20.79 -19.13 -1.81
C LEU A 316 20.71 -18.28 -0.52
N ALA A 317 21.22 -17.05 -0.55
CA ALA A 317 21.26 -16.18 0.63
C ALA A 317 19.87 -15.69 1.05
N SER A 318 18.98 -15.42 0.09
CA SER A 318 17.59 -15.04 0.36
C SER A 318 16.63 -16.22 0.47
N GLY A 319 17.11 -17.45 0.25
CA GLY A 319 16.35 -18.68 0.53
C GLY A 319 15.13 -18.90 -0.34
N TRP A 320 15.02 -18.22 -1.49
CA TRP A 320 13.94 -18.47 -2.43
C TRP A 320 14.35 -19.60 -3.38
N LEU A 321 13.79 -20.78 -3.12
CA LEU A 321 13.83 -21.95 -4.00
C LEU A 321 12.46 -22.00 -4.66
N ALA A 322 12.39 -21.73 -5.97
CA ALA A 322 11.10 -21.54 -6.62
C ALA A 322 10.95 -22.48 -7.82
N ASP A 323 9.95 -23.34 -7.75
CA ASP A 323 9.46 -24.06 -8.92
C ASP A 323 8.72 -23.07 -9.84
N PRO A 324 8.91 -23.16 -11.17
CA PRO A 324 8.24 -22.27 -12.10
C PRO A 324 6.71 -22.40 -11.95
N PRO A 325 5.98 -21.28 -11.87
CA PRO A 325 4.53 -21.30 -11.74
C PRO A 325 3.91 -21.88 -13.01
N SER A 326 2.78 -22.56 -12.86
CA SER A 326 1.97 -22.93 -14.02
C SER A 326 1.53 -21.67 -14.77
N VAL A 327 1.70 -21.63 -16.10
CA VAL A 327 1.29 -20.50 -16.95
C VAL A 327 -0.17 -20.11 -16.71
N ALA A 328 -1.01 -21.08 -16.36
CA ALA A 328 -2.43 -20.90 -16.06
C ALA A 328 -2.71 -20.06 -14.80
N THR A 329 -1.76 -19.91 -13.88
CA THR A 329 -1.95 -19.08 -12.67
C THR A 329 -1.68 -17.59 -12.93
N ILE A 330 -0.97 -17.27 -14.01
CA ILE A 330 -0.57 -15.89 -14.34
C ILE A 330 -1.39 -15.36 -15.52
N ALA A 331 -1.69 -16.20 -16.51
CA ALA A 331 -2.43 -15.80 -17.69
C ALA A 331 -3.93 -15.61 -17.38
N VAL A 332 -4.45 -14.43 -17.71
CA VAL A 332 -5.90 -14.15 -17.71
C VAL A 332 -6.33 -14.00 -19.16
N GLY A 333 -6.79 -15.11 -19.75
CA GLY A 333 -7.28 -15.17 -21.12
C GLY A 333 -7.83 -16.56 -21.40
N GLY A 334 -9.00 -16.63 -22.05
CA GLY A 334 -9.52 -17.89 -22.57
C GLY A 334 -8.64 -18.43 -23.70
N ASP A 335 -8.83 -19.71 -24.02
CA ASP A 335 -8.30 -20.34 -25.24
C ASP A 335 -8.66 -19.42 -26.44
N PRO A 336 -7.68 -19.01 -27.28
CA PRO A 336 -7.86 -18.00 -28.33
C PRO A 336 -9.00 -18.26 -29.32
#